data_AF-A0A963CS15-F1
#
_entry.id   AF-A0A963CS15-F1
#
_cell.length_a   1.000
_cell.length_b   1.000
_cell.length_c   1.000
_cell.angle_alpha   90.00
_cell.angle_beta   90.00
_cell.angle_gamma   90.00
#
_symmetry.space_group_name_H-M   'P 1'
#
loop_
_entity.id
_entity.type
_entity.pdbx_description
1 polymer ?
#
loop_
_entity_poly.entity_id
_entity_poly.type
_entity_poly.pdbx_seq_one_letter_code
_entity_poly.pdbx_strand_id
1 'polypeptide(L)'
;LEADHLAALASLNAGEQSLGSAIRRGAVWGLGHTLALLLIGTTVMLLGSAVPQQLAAGLEGAVGIMLVLLGADVLRRLIVQKIHFHSHSHNQRLRHFHAHSHSGESVRRHGDSRHNHQHTSRFPVRALLVGLMHGMAGSAALTVLTLQTVASPLAGVAYMLLFGLGSIVGMALISMIIALPLRRLESRLTWLYTGFQLIVGSATIGLGVMTIIQSHTALIA
;
A
#
# COMPACT_ATOMS: atom_id res chain seq x y z
N LEU A 1 6.23 3.35 -12.90
CA LEU A 1 5.46 2.76 -11.80
C LEU A 1 5.72 1.27 -11.85
N GLU A 2 6.38 0.73 -10.84
CA GLU A 2 6.91 -0.64 -10.85
C GLU A 2 5.87 -1.64 -10.29
N ALA A 3 6.07 -2.94 -10.53
CA ALA A 3 5.11 -3.97 -10.15
C ALA A 3 4.89 -4.07 -8.63
N ASP A 4 5.91 -3.75 -7.85
CA ASP A 4 5.90 -3.68 -6.39
C ASP A 4 5.00 -2.55 -5.85
N HIS A 5 4.97 -1.39 -6.50
CA HIS A 5 4.10 -0.26 -6.18
C HIS A 5 2.62 -0.65 -6.35
N LEU A 6 2.30 -1.38 -7.41
CA LEU A 6 0.95 -1.90 -7.64
C LEU A 6 0.57 -2.95 -6.61
N ALA A 7 1.48 -3.88 -6.28
CA ALA A 7 1.27 -4.92 -5.29
C ALA A 7 1.04 -4.35 -3.88
N ALA A 8 1.83 -3.35 -3.49
CA ALA A 8 1.67 -2.63 -2.23
C ALA A 8 0.35 -1.86 -2.18
N LEU A 9 -0.01 -1.13 -3.24
CA LEU A 9 -1.30 -0.41 -3.31
C LEU A 9 -2.50 -1.34 -3.26
N ALA A 10 -2.44 -2.47 -3.97
CA ALA A 10 -3.50 -3.46 -3.98
C ALA A 10 -3.66 -4.08 -2.58
N SER A 11 -2.54 -4.37 -1.90
CA SER A 11 -2.54 -4.91 -0.53
C SER A 11 -3.03 -3.89 0.51
N LEU A 12 -2.59 -2.64 0.44
CA LEU A 12 -3.00 -1.56 1.36
C LEU A 12 -4.48 -1.17 1.22
N ASN A 13 -5.05 -1.34 0.02
CA ASN A 13 -6.46 -1.05 -0.24
C ASN A 13 -7.35 -2.30 -0.20
N ALA A 14 -6.79 -3.49 0.06
CA ALA A 14 -7.58 -4.69 0.24
C ALA A 14 -8.54 -4.53 1.43
N GLY A 15 -9.85 -4.67 1.18
CA GLY A 15 -10.89 -4.50 2.18
C GLY A 15 -11.38 -3.06 2.40
N GLU A 16 -10.92 -2.07 1.63
CA GLU A 16 -11.47 -0.72 1.73
C GLU A 16 -12.76 -0.52 0.95
N GLN A 17 -13.75 0.07 1.62
CA GLN A 17 -15.06 0.36 1.04
C GLN A 17 -15.30 1.85 0.76
N SER A 18 -14.38 2.76 1.08
CA SER A 18 -14.49 4.20 0.76
C SER A 18 -13.49 4.64 -0.30
N LEU A 19 -14.00 5.24 -1.38
CA LEU A 19 -13.16 5.84 -2.44
C LEU A 19 -12.29 6.98 -1.90
N GLY A 20 -12.85 7.82 -1.01
CA GLY A 20 -12.11 8.90 -0.37
C GLY A 20 -11.00 8.37 0.54
N SER A 21 -11.21 7.22 1.20
CA SER A 21 -10.16 6.59 2.00
C SER A 21 -9.05 5.99 1.16
N ALA A 22 -9.39 5.34 0.03
CA ALA A 22 -8.42 4.81 -0.93
C ALA A 22 -7.56 5.94 -1.54
N ILE A 23 -8.18 7.03 -2.00
CA ILE A 23 -7.47 8.21 -2.50
C ILE A 23 -6.56 8.80 -1.43
N ARG A 24 -7.06 8.98 -0.20
CA ARG A 24 -6.27 9.53 0.91
C ARG A 24 -5.07 8.64 1.24
N ARG A 25 -5.24 7.32 1.26
CA ARG A 25 -4.12 6.39 1.49
C ARG A 25 -3.10 6.43 0.36
N GLY A 26 -3.54 6.47 -0.89
CA GLY A 26 -2.66 6.65 -2.04
C GLY A 26 -1.87 7.95 -1.97
N ALA A 27 -2.52 9.06 -1.62
CA ALA A 27 -1.86 10.37 -1.48
C ALA A 27 -0.86 10.41 -0.32
N VAL A 28 -1.20 9.84 0.85
CA VAL A 28 -0.30 9.79 2.00
C VAL A 28 0.88 8.84 1.76
N TRP A 29 0.65 7.74 1.03
CA TRP A 29 1.72 6.87 0.56
C TRP A 29 2.68 7.63 -0.38
N GLY A 30 2.14 8.32 -1.38
CA GLY A 30 2.93 9.18 -2.26
C GLY A 30 3.66 10.30 -1.53
N LEU A 31 3.07 10.87 -0.48
CA LEU A 31 3.76 11.86 0.36
C LEU A 31 4.99 11.25 1.04
N GLY A 32 4.84 10.07 1.65
CA GLY A 32 5.98 9.37 2.28
C GLY A 32 7.09 9.07 1.29
N HIS A 33 6.72 8.60 0.10
CA HIS A 33 7.65 8.34 -0.99
C HIS A 33 8.41 9.60 -1.42
N THR A 34 7.70 10.69 -1.69
CA THR A 34 8.30 11.98 -2.08
C THR A 34 9.21 12.54 -0.98
N LEU A 35 8.85 12.40 0.30
CA LEU A 35 9.70 12.81 1.41
C LEU A 35 11.01 12.02 1.46
N ALA A 36 10.96 10.70 1.25
CA ALA A 36 12.16 9.87 1.20
C ALA A 36 13.05 10.26 0.00
N LEU A 37 12.47 10.50 -1.18
CA LEU A 37 13.21 10.96 -2.36
C LEU A 37 13.89 12.30 -2.14
N LEU A 38 13.18 13.28 -1.59
CA LEU A 38 13.74 14.60 -1.30
C LEU A 38 14.86 14.50 -0.28
N LEU A 39 14.68 13.72 0.78
CA LEU A 39 15.66 13.59 1.84
C LEU A 39 16.93 12.89 1.35
N ILE A 40 16.81 11.71 0.74
CA ILE A 40 17.98 10.95 0.26
C ILE A 40 18.59 11.61 -0.96
N GLY A 41 17.78 12.00 -1.94
CA GLY A 41 18.24 12.60 -3.19
C GLY A 41 18.97 13.92 -2.96
N THR A 42 18.43 14.79 -2.09
CA THR A 42 19.12 16.05 -1.75
C THR A 42 20.40 15.79 -0.96
N THR A 43 20.39 14.84 -0.02
CA THR A 43 21.59 14.49 0.76
C THR A 43 22.72 13.99 -0.14
N VAL A 44 22.41 13.05 -1.04
CA VAL A 44 23.36 12.49 -2.02
C VAL A 44 23.90 13.58 -2.96
N MET A 45 23.02 14.45 -3.45
CA MET A 45 23.40 15.55 -4.33
C MET A 45 24.31 16.58 -3.65
N LEU A 46 24.04 16.92 -2.38
CA LEU A 46 24.86 17.87 -1.60
C LEU A 46 26.22 17.29 -1.20
N LEU A 47 26.27 15.99 -0.87
CA LEU A 47 27.51 15.30 -0.52
C LEU A 47 28.36 14.97 -1.75
N GLY A 48 27.77 15.00 -2.96
CA GLY A 48 28.43 14.57 -4.19
C GLY A 48 28.84 13.09 -4.17
N SER A 49 28.31 12.29 -3.25
CA SER A 49 28.71 10.91 -3.00
C SER A 49 27.71 9.94 -3.61
N ALA A 50 28.19 8.93 -4.35
CA ALA A 50 27.32 7.84 -4.79
C ALA A 50 26.78 7.04 -3.58
N VAL A 51 25.53 6.58 -3.68
CA VAL A 51 24.95 5.65 -2.68
C VAL A 51 25.73 4.33 -2.76
N PRO A 52 26.29 3.82 -1.65
CA PRO A 52 26.98 2.54 -1.65
C PRO A 52 26.06 1.41 -2.12
N GLN A 53 26.57 0.52 -2.97
CA GLN A 53 25.78 -0.58 -3.53
C GLN A 53 25.21 -1.50 -2.44
N GLN A 54 25.95 -1.71 -1.35
CA GLN A 54 25.46 -2.50 -0.21
C GLN A 54 24.28 -1.82 0.50
N LEU A 55 24.29 -0.49 0.61
CA LEU A 55 23.20 0.25 1.24
C LEU A 55 21.94 0.20 0.37
N ALA A 56 22.09 0.39 -0.95
CA ALA A 56 20.99 0.26 -1.90
C ALA A 56 20.36 -1.15 -1.85
N ALA A 57 21.19 -2.19 -1.93
CA ALA A 57 20.73 -3.58 -1.83
C ALA A 57 20.06 -3.87 -0.47
N GLY A 58 20.57 -3.33 0.63
CA GLY A 58 19.94 -3.46 1.94
C GLY A 58 18.54 -2.83 2.01
N LEU A 59 18.37 -1.64 1.42
CA LEU A 59 17.07 -0.94 1.36
C LEU A 59 16.07 -1.70 0.46
N GLU A 60 16.52 -2.22 -0.69
CA GLU A 60 15.70 -3.08 -1.56
C GLU A 60 15.27 -4.37 -0.83
N GLY A 61 16.18 -5.01 -0.10
CA GLY A 61 15.86 -6.18 0.71
C GLY A 61 14.81 -5.88 1.78
N ALA A 62 14.88 -4.70 2.40
CA ALA A 62 13.87 -4.24 3.36
C ALA A 62 12.49 -4.02 2.70
N VAL A 63 12.43 -3.54 1.45
CA VAL A 63 11.19 -3.49 0.67
C VAL A 63 10.66 -4.89 0.37
N GLY A 64 11.53 -5.84 0.01
CA GLY A 64 11.13 -7.22 -0.17
C GLY A 64 10.49 -7.84 1.08
N ILE A 65 11.08 -7.63 2.25
CA ILE A 65 10.50 -8.04 3.54
C ILE A 65 9.13 -7.39 3.77
N MET A 66 9.03 -6.07 3.52
CA MET A 66 7.77 -5.34 3.65
C MET A 66 6.67 -5.91 2.74
N LEU A 67 6.97 -6.26 1.48
CA LEU A 67 6.03 -6.88 0.56
C LEU A 67 5.56 -8.26 1.07
N VAL A 68 6.47 -9.09 1.57
CA VAL A 68 6.10 -10.37 2.18
C VAL A 68 5.14 -10.17 3.35
N LEU A 69 5.43 -9.21 4.24
CA LEU A 69 4.56 -8.90 5.39
C LEU A 69 3.17 -8.39 4.96
N LEU A 70 3.11 -7.52 3.95
CA LEU A 70 1.84 -7.00 3.41
C LEU A 70 1.02 -8.11 2.74
N GLY A 71 1.63 -8.94 1.91
CA GLY A 71 0.94 -10.05 1.26
C GLY A 71 0.48 -11.12 2.26
N ALA A 72 1.30 -11.43 3.27
CA ALA A 72 0.92 -12.33 4.35
C ALA A 72 -0.24 -11.77 5.19
N ASP A 73 -0.28 -10.46 5.42
CA ASP A 73 -1.39 -9.79 6.10
C ASP A 73 -2.69 -9.86 5.28
N VAL A 74 -2.63 -9.74 3.94
CA VAL A 74 -3.79 -9.96 3.06
C VAL A 74 -4.30 -11.41 3.17
N LEU A 75 -3.42 -12.40 3.05
CA LEU A 75 -3.81 -13.81 3.15
C LEU A 75 -4.31 -14.19 4.55
N ARG A 76 -3.69 -13.65 5.60
CA ARG A 76 -4.15 -13.84 6.98
C ARG A 76 -5.56 -13.31 7.17
N ARG A 77 -5.88 -12.12 6.63
CA ARG A 77 -7.25 -11.56 6.69
C ARG A 77 -8.24 -12.49 6.01
N LEU A 78 -7.90 -13.05 4.84
CA LEU A 78 -8.74 -14.03 4.15
C LEU A 78 -9.01 -15.31 4.98
N ILE A 79 -7.99 -15.85 5.64
CA ILE A 79 -8.09 -17.10 6.42
C ILE A 79 -8.79 -16.88 7.76
N VAL A 80 -8.42 -15.82 8.48
CA VAL A 80 -8.91 -15.54 9.85
C VAL A 80 -10.33 -14.97 9.83
N GLN A 81 -10.69 -14.17 8.83
CA GLN A 81 -12.00 -13.51 8.80
C GLN A 81 -13.13 -14.36 8.22
N LYS A 82 -12.93 -15.67 7.97
CA LYS A 82 -13.93 -16.68 7.51
C LYS A 82 -15.26 -16.04 7.11
N ILE A 83 -15.29 -15.48 5.91
CA ILE A 83 -16.34 -14.54 5.50
C ILE A 83 -17.66 -15.30 5.30
N HIS A 84 -18.49 -15.37 6.34
CA HIS A 84 -19.91 -15.66 6.20
C HIS A 84 -20.66 -14.34 6.06
N PHE A 85 -21.10 -14.02 4.84
CA PHE A 85 -22.08 -12.95 4.60
C PHE A 85 -23.48 -13.52 4.87
N HIS A 86 -24.15 -13.10 5.94
CA HIS A 86 -25.61 -13.29 6.09
C HIS A 86 -26.32 -11.98 5.74
N SER A 87 -27.19 -12.05 4.73
CA SER A 87 -28.16 -10.99 4.40
C SER A 87 -29.41 -11.19 5.28
N HIS A 88 -29.63 -10.33 6.27
CA HIS A 88 -30.96 -10.20 6.87
C HIS A 88 -31.72 -9.05 6.23
N SER A 89 -32.90 -9.36 5.68
CA SER A 89 -33.87 -8.39 5.20
C SER A 89 -34.84 -8.08 6.34
N HIS A 90 -34.78 -6.88 6.92
CA HIS A 90 -35.92 -6.37 7.70
C HIS A 90 -36.91 -5.70 6.76
N ASN A 91 -38.18 -6.02 6.97
CA ASN A 91 -39.31 -5.45 6.24
C ASN A 91 -39.30 -3.92 6.42
N GLN A 92 -39.16 -3.22 5.28
CA GLN A 92 -39.42 -1.79 5.04
C GLN A 92 -38.37 -0.74 5.47
N ARG A 93 -37.41 -0.52 4.56
CA ARG A 93 -37.01 0.78 3.94
C ARG A 93 -35.53 1.20 4.00
N LEU A 94 -34.61 0.50 4.65
CA LEU A 94 -33.17 0.79 4.47
C LEU A 94 -32.34 -0.50 4.52
N ARG A 95 -31.75 -0.88 3.38
CA ARG A 95 -30.79 -1.99 3.29
C ARG A 95 -29.44 -1.51 3.81
N HIS A 96 -28.96 -2.09 4.90
CA HIS A 96 -27.58 -1.93 5.36
C HIS A 96 -26.83 -3.26 5.29
N PHE A 97 -25.54 -3.20 4.96
CA PHE A 97 -24.63 -4.34 4.86
C PHE A 97 -23.71 -4.35 6.09
N HIS A 98 -23.60 -5.48 6.78
CA HIS A 98 -22.71 -5.65 7.94
C HIS A 98 -21.71 -6.80 7.71
N ALA A 99 -20.50 -6.64 8.24
CA ALA A 99 -19.48 -7.68 8.36
C ALA A 99 -19.25 -7.97 9.86
N HIS A 100 -19.25 -9.25 10.26
CA HIS A 100 -18.94 -9.66 11.64
C HIS A 100 -17.86 -10.76 11.63
N SER A 101 -16.97 -10.75 12.63
CA SER A 101 -16.11 -11.89 12.98
C SER A 101 -16.58 -12.49 14.31
N HIS A 102 -17.00 -13.75 14.31
CA HIS A 102 -17.25 -14.47 15.57
C HIS A 102 -15.93 -14.99 16.13
N SER A 103 -15.27 -14.20 16.96
CA SER A 103 -14.35 -14.73 17.97
C SER A 103 -15.10 -14.81 19.31
N GLY A 104 -15.91 -15.86 19.47
CA GLY A 104 -16.20 -16.40 20.81
C GLY A 104 -17.45 -15.93 21.57
N GLU A 105 -18.58 -15.59 20.94
CA GLU A 105 -19.83 -15.33 21.70
C GLU A 105 -20.92 -16.39 21.48
N SER A 106 -21.30 -17.02 22.59
CA SER A 106 -22.43 -17.92 22.73
C SER A 106 -23.77 -17.19 22.61
N VAL A 107 -24.66 -17.75 21.79
CA VAL A 107 -26.09 -17.46 21.60
C VAL A 107 -26.79 -16.82 22.81
N ARG A 108 -26.93 -15.48 22.85
CA ARG A 108 -28.00 -14.80 23.61
C ARG A 108 -28.49 -13.53 22.90
N ARG A 109 -29.81 -13.46 22.78
CA ARG A 109 -30.72 -12.45 22.20
C ARG A 109 -30.16 -11.01 22.10
N HIS A 110 -30.19 -10.47 20.87
CA HIS A 110 -29.91 -9.07 20.59
C HIS A 110 -31.17 -8.20 20.72
N GLY A 111 -31.20 -7.36 21.76
CA GLY A 111 -32.10 -6.23 21.90
C GLY A 111 -31.28 -4.94 22.00
N ASP A 112 -31.47 -4.05 21.03
CA ASP A 112 -31.29 -2.59 21.12
C ASP A 112 -29.92 -2.03 21.55
N SER A 113 -28.85 -2.41 20.85
CA SER A 113 -27.58 -1.67 20.94
C SER A 113 -27.49 -0.64 19.81
N ARG A 114 -27.79 0.62 20.13
CA ARG A 114 -27.48 1.79 19.28
C ARG A 114 -25.96 1.95 19.17
N HIS A 115 -25.38 1.49 18.08
CA HIS A 115 -23.94 1.59 17.85
C HIS A 115 -23.57 2.92 17.17
N ASN A 116 -22.94 3.80 17.95
CA ASN A 116 -22.27 5.00 17.48
C ASN A 116 -20.87 4.63 16.95
N HIS A 117 -20.70 4.50 15.63
CA HIS A 117 -19.37 4.31 15.05
C HIS A 117 -18.77 5.67 14.69
N GLN A 118 -17.96 6.19 15.61
CA GLN A 118 -17.02 7.27 15.28
C GLN A 118 -15.97 6.71 14.32
N HIS A 119 -16.13 7.01 13.02
CA HIS A 119 -15.02 6.93 12.07
C HIS A 119 -14.03 8.05 12.40
N THR A 120 -13.22 7.87 13.44
CA THR A 120 -12.09 8.77 13.66
C THR A 120 -11.19 8.59 12.45
N SER A 121 -11.16 9.60 11.59
CA SER A 121 -10.27 9.73 10.45
C SER A 121 -8.82 9.82 10.95
N ARG A 122 -8.28 8.72 11.50
CA ARG A 122 -6.87 8.65 11.88
C ARG A 122 -6.04 8.75 10.62
N PHE A 123 -5.01 9.58 10.70
CA PHE A 123 -4.01 9.72 9.66
C PHE A 123 -3.46 8.33 9.28
N PRO A 124 -3.37 7.98 7.98
CA PRO A 124 -2.99 6.63 7.57
C PRO A 124 -1.47 6.41 7.67
N VAL A 125 -0.97 6.30 8.90
CA VAL A 125 0.47 6.15 9.22
C VAL A 125 1.10 4.98 8.48
N ARG A 126 0.39 3.84 8.34
CA ARG A 126 0.89 2.69 7.58
C ARG A 126 1.20 3.04 6.13
N ALA A 127 0.33 3.81 5.48
CA ALA A 127 0.56 4.26 4.11
C ALA A 127 1.78 5.17 4.03
N LEU A 128 1.96 6.09 4.99
CA LEU A 128 3.14 6.96 5.05
C LEU A 128 4.44 6.14 5.19
N LEU A 129 4.47 5.17 6.12
CA LEU A 129 5.65 4.34 6.38
C LEU A 129 6.03 3.48 5.18
N VAL A 130 5.05 2.85 4.54
CA VAL A 130 5.28 2.11 3.29
C VAL A 130 5.82 3.05 2.22
N GLY A 131 5.31 4.29 2.17
CA GLY A 131 5.75 5.30 1.21
C GLY A 131 7.22 5.66 1.41
N LEU A 132 7.59 5.96 2.65
CA LEU A 132 8.97 6.23 3.03
C LEU A 132 9.88 5.07 2.64
N MET A 133 9.57 3.83 3.04
CA MET A 133 10.37 2.65 2.69
C MET A 133 10.56 2.50 1.17
N HIS A 134 9.47 2.66 0.41
CA HIS A 134 9.51 2.52 -1.04
C HIS A 134 10.30 3.61 -1.74
N GLY A 135 10.19 4.85 -1.25
CA GLY A 135 10.97 5.98 -1.75
C GLY A 135 12.46 5.84 -1.44
N MET A 136 12.84 5.17 -0.34
CA MET A 136 14.24 4.93 -0.01
C MET A 136 14.91 3.89 -0.90
N ALA A 137 14.20 2.81 -1.25
CA ALA A 137 14.82 1.64 -1.89
C ALA A 137 14.82 1.67 -3.43
N GLY A 138 13.68 1.96 -4.09
CA GLY A 138 13.52 1.67 -5.53
C GLY A 138 13.67 2.88 -6.45
N SER A 139 13.19 4.04 -6.01
CA SER A 139 13.07 5.24 -6.88
C SER A 139 14.15 6.28 -6.61
N ALA A 140 14.79 6.26 -5.43
CA ALA A 140 15.89 7.15 -5.11
C ALA A 140 17.10 6.91 -6.02
N ALA A 141 17.48 5.65 -6.28
CA ALA A 141 18.63 5.30 -7.10
C ALA A 141 18.48 5.79 -8.56
N LEU A 142 17.35 5.49 -9.20
CA LEU A 142 17.04 5.95 -10.57
C LEU A 142 16.90 7.48 -10.65
N THR A 143 16.26 8.10 -9.66
CA THR A 143 16.15 9.57 -9.59
C THR A 143 17.54 10.21 -9.45
N VAL A 144 18.39 9.70 -8.56
CA VAL A 144 19.77 10.17 -8.36
C VAL A 144 20.62 10.00 -9.61
N LEU A 145 20.51 8.86 -10.32
CA LEU A 145 21.16 8.64 -11.61
C LEU A 145 20.76 9.71 -12.64
N THR A 146 19.47 10.06 -12.66
CA THR A 146 18.97 11.12 -13.55
C THR A 146 19.49 12.49 -13.13
N LEU A 147 19.60 12.75 -11.83
CA LEU A 147 20.09 14.01 -11.26
C LEU A 147 21.59 14.25 -11.49
N GLN A 148 22.41 13.19 -11.60
CA GLN A 148 23.83 13.32 -11.94
C GLN A 148 24.06 13.93 -13.34
N THR A 149 23.05 13.94 -14.20
CA THR A 149 23.11 14.59 -15.53
C THR A 149 22.75 16.08 -15.49
N VAL A 150 22.24 16.58 -14.36
CA VAL A 150 21.74 17.95 -14.21
C VAL A 150 22.85 18.84 -13.66
N ALA A 151 23.22 19.89 -14.41
CA ALA A 151 24.34 20.78 -14.07
C ALA A 151 24.11 21.68 -12.84
N SER A 152 22.88 21.77 -12.31
CA SER A 152 22.51 22.68 -11.21
C SER A 152 21.77 21.96 -10.07
N PRO A 153 22.22 22.07 -8.81
CA PRO A 153 21.53 21.50 -7.65
C PRO A 153 20.08 21.97 -7.50
N LEU A 154 19.81 23.24 -7.82
CA LEU A 154 18.45 23.80 -7.76
C LEU A 154 17.52 23.12 -8.77
N ALA A 155 18.01 22.88 -9.98
CA ALA A 155 17.27 22.15 -11.01
C ALA A 155 17.00 20.70 -10.58
N GLY A 156 17.93 20.10 -9.84
CA GLY A 156 17.73 18.78 -9.24
C GLY A 156 16.62 18.73 -8.19
N VAL A 157 16.59 19.70 -7.26
CA VAL A 157 15.49 19.83 -6.29
C VAL A 157 14.15 20.08 -6.99
N ALA A 158 14.12 20.97 -7.98
CA ALA A 158 12.91 21.27 -8.74
C ALA A 158 12.38 20.03 -9.48
N TYR A 159 13.26 19.22 -10.07
CA TYR A 159 12.91 17.94 -10.68
C TYR A 159 12.31 16.97 -9.65
N MET A 160 12.95 16.80 -8.49
CA MET A 160 12.44 15.93 -7.42
C MET A 160 11.06 16.36 -6.91
N LEU A 161 10.82 17.66 -6.78
CA LEU A 161 9.51 18.19 -6.39
C LEU A 161 8.44 17.92 -7.44
N LEU A 162 8.74 18.14 -8.72
CA LEU A 162 7.79 17.89 -9.81
C LEU A 162 7.48 16.40 -9.93
N PHE A 163 8.51 15.55 -9.89
CA PHE A 163 8.37 14.10 -9.88
C PHE A 163 7.56 13.63 -8.67
N GLY A 164 7.88 14.14 -7.48
CA GLY A 164 7.18 13.81 -6.25
C GLY A 164 5.71 14.21 -6.26
N LEU A 165 5.37 15.38 -6.81
CA LEU A 165 3.98 15.81 -6.97
C LEU A 165 3.24 14.92 -7.98
N GLY A 166 3.87 14.61 -9.11
CA GLY A 166 3.33 13.66 -10.10
C GLY A 166 3.11 12.28 -9.51
N SER A 167 4.02 11.80 -8.67
CA SER A 167 3.92 10.52 -7.96
C SER A 167 2.74 10.51 -7.00
N ILE A 168 2.56 11.55 -6.17
CA ILE A 168 1.40 11.68 -5.26
C ILE A 168 0.08 11.58 -6.03
N VAL A 169 -0.03 12.32 -7.14
CA VAL A 169 -1.23 12.29 -7.99
C VAL A 169 -1.43 10.92 -8.61
N GLY A 170 -0.39 10.32 -9.20
CA GLY A 170 -0.45 9.01 -9.83
C GLY A 170 -0.85 7.90 -8.85
N MET A 171 -0.27 7.90 -7.65
CA MET A 171 -0.57 6.93 -6.60
C MET A 171 -2.00 7.07 -6.05
N ALA A 172 -2.50 8.30 -5.92
CA ALA A 172 -3.89 8.56 -5.56
C ALA A 172 -4.87 8.06 -6.64
N LEU A 173 -4.57 8.31 -7.93
CA LEU A 173 -5.38 7.86 -9.06
C LEU A 173 -5.40 6.34 -9.19
N ILE A 174 -4.25 5.66 -9.06
CA ILE A 174 -4.20 4.19 -9.13
C ILE A 174 -4.94 3.57 -7.95
N SER A 175 -4.81 4.15 -6.76
CA SER A 175 -5.59 3.70 -5.60
C SER A 175 -7.09 3.78 -5.84
N MET A 176 -7.55 4.87 -6.49
CA MET A 176 -8.93 5.04 -6.91
C MET A 176 -9.35 3.98 -7.94
N ILE A 177 -8.52 3.76 -8.98
CA ILE A 177 -8.78 2.79 -10.05
C ILE A 177 -8.89 1.37 -9.51
N ILE A 178 -8.01 0.97 -8.59
CA ILE A 178 -8.03 -0.35 -7.94
C ILE A 178 -9.26 -0.49 -7.02
N ALA A 179 -9.62 0.56 -6.28
CA ALA A 179 -10.75 0.50 -5.34
C ALA A 179 -12.12 0.40 -6.03
N LEU A 180 -12.29 1.00 -7.22
CA LEU A 180 -13.56 1.02 -7.96
C LEU A 180 -14.15 -0.37 -8.28
N PRO A 181 -13.43 -1.32 -8.90
CA PRO A 181 -13.94 -2.65 -9.19
C PRO A 181 -14.12 -3.47 -7.90
N LEU A 182 -13.22 -3.36 -6.93
CA LEU A 182 -13.26 -4.14 -5.70
C LEU A 182 -14.53 -3.88 -4.87
N ARG A 183 -14.95 -2.61 -4.79
CA ARG A 183 -16.21 -2.25 -4.13
C ARG A 183 -17.44 -2.85 -4.81
N ARG A 184 -17.42 -2.99 -6.13
CA ARG A 184 -18.54 -3.58 -6.89
C ARG A 184 -18.57 -5.10 -6.74
N LEU A 185 -17.41 -5.75 -6.77
CA LEU A 185 -17.27 -7.20 -6.66
C LEU A 185 -17.69 -7.73 -5.29
N GLU A 186 -17.41 -7.00 -4.20
CA GLU A 186 -17.79 -7.37 -2.84
C GLU A 186 -19.31 -7.57 -2.68
N SER A 187 -20.12 -6.78 -3.39
CA SER A 187 -21.59 -6.80 -3.28
C SER A 187 -22.30 -7.86 -4.13
N ARG A 188 -21.63 -8.48 -5.11
CA ARG A 188 -22.28 -9.39 -6.08
C ARG A 188 -21.62 -10.75 -6.21
N LEU A 189 -20.30 -10.86 -6.07
CA LEU A 189 -19.53 -12.07 -6.42
C LEU A 189 -18.40 -12.28 -5.42
N THR A 190 -18.74 -12.65 -4.18
CA THR A 190 -17.81 -12.92 -3.08
C THR A 190 -16.66 -13.85 -3.48
N TRP A 191 -16.94 -14.90 -4.26
CA TRP A 191 -15.92 -15.85 -4.72
C TRP A 191 -14.84 -15.19 -5.60
N LEU A 192 -15.23 -14.29 -6.51
CA LEU A 192 -14.28 -13.55 -7.35
C LEU A 192 -13.45 -12.57 -6.52
N TYR A 193 -14.07 -11.92 -5.52
CA TYR A 193 -13.36 -11.03 -4.60
C TYR A 193 -12.31 -11.79 -3.77
N THR A 194 -12.69 -12.93 -3.19
CA THR A 194 -11.77 -13.80 -2.44
C THR A 194 -10.65 -14.33 -3.33
N GLY A 195 -10.96 -14.79 -4.55
CA GLY A 195 -9.97 -15.25 -5.53
C GLY A 195 -8.99 -14.14 -5.91
N PHE A 196 -9.50 -12.92 -6.18
CA PHE A 196 -8.66 -11.77 -6.49
C PHE A 196 -7.72 -11.40 -5.34
N GLN A 197 -8.21 -11.36 -4.10
CA GLN A 197 -7.36 -11.08 -2.93
C GLN A 197 -6.31 -12.17 -2.70
N LEU A 198 -6.64 -13.44 -2.96
CA LEU A 198 -5.69 -14.54 -2.85
C LEU A 198 -4.57 -14.40 -3.90
N ILE A 199 -4.92 -14.01 -5.13
CA ILE A 199 -3.95 -13.71 -6.18
C ILE A 199 -3.07 -12.52 -5.78
N VAL A 200 -3.66 -11.40 -5.35
CA VAL A 200 -2.91 -10.21 -4.93
C VAL A 200 -1.96 -10.53 -3.78
N GLY A 201 -2.43 -11.20 -2.73
CA GLY A 201 -1.62 -11.57 -1.57
C GLY A 201 -0.45 -12.48 -1.97
N SER A 202 -0.73 -13.52 -2.77
CA SER A 202 0.30 -14.47 -3.22
C SER A 202 1.31 -13.83 -4.15
N ALA A 203 0.86 -13.01 -5.11
CA ALA A 203 1.74 -12.26 -6.01
C ALA A 203 2.62 -11.27 -5.26
N THR A 204 2.06 -10.58 -4.25
CA THR A 204 2.82 -9.64 -3.40
C THR A 204 3.91 -10.36 -2.60
N ILE A 205 3.62 -11.53 -2.04
CA ILE A 205 4.63 -12.37 -1.37
C ILE A 205 5.69 -12.83 -2.36
N GLY A 206 5.28 -13.32 -3.53
CA GLY A 206 6.21 -13.80 -4.57
C GLY A 206 7.18 -12.71 -5.03
N LEU A 207 6.68 -11.49 -5.29
CA LEU A 207 7.51 -10.33 -5.59
C LEU A 207 8.45 -10.00 -4.42
N GLY A 208 7.96 -9.99 -3.18
CA GLY A 208 8.79 -9.73 -2.01
C GLY A 208 9.93 -10.73 -1.83
N VAL A 209 9.65 -12.03 -2.00
CA VAL A 209 10.67 -13.09 -1.95
C VAL A 209 11.69 -12.93 -3.06
N MET A 210 11.25 -12.65 -4.29
CA MET A 210 12.12 -12.42 -5.43
C MET A 210 13.07 -11.23 -5.16
N THR A 211 12.54 -10.12 -4.66
CA THR A 211 13.35 -8.94 -4.30
C THR A 211 14.36 -9.28 -3.21
N ILE A 212 13.98 -10.00 -2.15
CA ILE A 212 14.91 -10.43 -1.09
C ILE A 212 16.08 -11.26 -1.67
N ILE A 213 15.78 -12.21 -2.56
CA ILE A 213 16.79 -13.07 -3.18
C ILE A 213 17.75 -12.21 -4.02
N GLN A 214 17.23 -11.31 -4.85
CA GLN A 214 18.03 -10.42 -5.69
C GLN A 214 18.93 -9.51 -4.85
N SER A 215 18.37 -8.88 -3.81
CA SER A 215 19.12 -8.02 -2.90
C SER A 215 20.19 -8.79 -2.13
N HIS A 216 19.90 -10.01 -1.67
CA HIS A 216 20.90 -10.86 -1.01
C HIS A 216 22.04 -11.22 -1.96
N THR A 217 21.74 -11.60 -3.21
CA THR A 217 22.79 -11.88 -4.21
C THR A 217 23.67 -10.67 -4.50
N ALA A 218 23.11 -9.46 -4.50
CA ALA A 218 23.86 -8.22 -4.69
C ALA A 218 24.74 -7.83 -3.48
N LEU A 219 24.43 -8.33 -2.28
CA LEU A 219 25.23 -8.07 -1.06
C LEU A 219 26.48 -8.95 -0.95
N ILE A 220 26.46 -10.12 -1.58
CA ILE A 220 27.54 -11.12 -1.50
C ILE A 220 28.41 -11.19 -2.76
N ALA A 221 28.03 -10.46 -3.82
CA ALA A 221 28.79 -10.32 -5.06
C ALA A 221 29.81 -9.19 -4.95
#